data_AF-A0A932K7P7-F1
#
_entry.id   AF-A0A932K7P7-F1
#
_cell.length_a   1.000
_cell.length_b   1.000
_cell.length_c   1.000
_cell.angle_alpha   90.00
_cell.angle_beta   90.00
_cell.angle_gamma   90.00
#
_symmetry.space_group_name_H-M   'P 1'
#
loop_
_entity.id
_entity.type
_entity.pdbx_description
1 polymer ?
#
loop_
_entity_poly.entity_id
_entity_poly.type
_entity_poly.pdbx_seq_one_letter_code
_entity_poly.pdbx_strand_id
1 'polypeptide(L)' 'MHPLMAHCHLGLGTLYLKMARQEQARAELSTAVELFRAMDMTFWLPQAEAALAQGDGSGSLERGSS' A
#
# COMPACT_ATOMS: atom_id res chain seq x y z
N MET A 1 -18.24 9.24 -3.69
CA MET A 1 -18.09 7.77 -3.49
C MET A 1 -16.61 7.44 -3.26
N HIS A 2 -15.99 8.03 -2.22
CA HIS A 2 -14.55 7.86 -1.91
C HIS A 2 -14.15 6.51 -1.25
N PRO A 3 -15.01 5.79 -0.49
CA PRO A 3 -14.58 4.55 0.16
C PRO A 3 -14.26 3.42 -0.83
N LEU A 4 -15.02 3.32 -1.93
CA LEU A 4 -14.76 2.33 -2.98
C LEU A 4 -13.39 2.53 -3.64
N MET A 5 -12.99 3.79 -3.84
CA MET A 5 -11.69 4.12 -4.42
C MET A 5 -10.55 3.73 -3.47
N ALA A 6 -10.68 4.04 -2.17
CA ALA A 6 -9.69 3.63 -1.16
C ALA A 6 -9.52 2.10 -1.09
N HIS A 7 -10.63 1.36 -1.15
CA HIS A 7 -10.59 -0.10 -1.22
C HIS A 7 -9.95 -0.64 -2.50
N CYS A 8 -10.19 0.01 -3.64
CA CYS A 8 -9.57 -0.37 -4.91
C CYS A 8 -8.04 -0.24 -4.82
N HIS A 9 -7.54 0.89 -4.33
CA HIS A 9 -6.11 1.12 -4.11
C HIS A 9 -5.50 0.14 -3.11
N LEU A 10 -6.19 -0.20 -2.03
CA LEU A 10 -5.73 -1.22 -1.07
C LEU A 10 -5.60 -2.61 -1.72
N GLY A 11 -6.60 -3.00 -2.53
CA GLY A 11 -6.59 -4.27 -3.26
C GLY A 11 -5.47 -4.34 -4.29
N LEU A 12 -5.31 -3.28 -5.11
CA LEU A 12 -4.25 -3.16 -6.11
C LEU A 12 -2.87 -3.19 -5.47
N GLY A 13 -2.67 -2.43 -4.40
CA GLY A 13 -1.43 -2.41 -3.64
C GLY A 13 -1.02 -3.78 -3.12
N THR A 14 -1.98 -4.52 -2.54
CA THR A 14 -1.75 -5.89 -2.07
C THR A 14 -1.45 -6.86 -3.21
N LEU A 15 -2.08 -6.67 -4.38
CA LEU A 15 -1.79 -7.45 -5.56
C LEU A 15 -0.37 -7.20 -6.08
N TYR A 16 0.07 -5.93 -6.10
CA TYR A 16 1.43 -5.58 -6.50
C TYR A 16 2.48 -6.15 -5.54
N LEU A 17 2.20 -6.22 -4.23
CA LEU A 17 3.08 -6.92 -3.28
C LEU A 17 3.27 -8.39 -3.66
N LYS A 18 2.19 -9.09 -4.04
CA LYS A 18 2.26 -10.49 -4.50
C LYS A 18 3.05 -10.65 -5.80
N MET A 19 3.11 -9.61 -6.62
CA MET A 19 3.87 -9.58 -7.87
C MET A 19 5.32 -9.10 -7.68
N ALA A 20 5.79 -8.91 -6.43
CA ALA A 20 7.09 -8.33 -6.09
C ALA A 20 7.32 -6.92 -6.69
N ARG A 21 6.24 -6.21 -6.99
CA ARG A 21 6.26 -4.86 -7.59
C ARG A 21 6.13 -3.80 -6.50
N GLN A 22 7.19 -3.64 -5.72
CA GLN A 22 7.14 -2.84 -4.49
C GLN A 22 6.85 -1.36 -4.69
N GLU A 23 7.46 -0.71 -5.69
CA GLU A 23 7.21 0.72 -5.94
C GLU A 23 5.74 1.00 -6.29
N GLN A 24 5.15 0.15 -7.13
CA GLN A 24 3.75 0.25 -7.53
C GLN A 24 2.82 -0.09 -6.34
N ALA A 25 3.17 -1.11 -5.56
CA ALA A 25 2.45 -1.42 -4.33
C ALA A 25 2.44 -0.23 -3.36
N ARG A 26 3.59 0.40 -3.14
CA ARG A 26 3.75 1.54 -2.24
C ARG A 26 2.90 2.73 -2.67
N ALA A 27 2.87 3.06 -3.96
CA ALA A 27 2.07 4.16 -4.48
C ALA A 27 0.56 3.95 -4.23
N GLU A 28 0.06 2.75 -4.56
CA GLU A 28 -1.35 2.41 -4.35
C GLU A 28 -1.72 2.36 -2.86
N LEU A 29 -0.89 1.73 -2.03
CA LEU A 29 -1.13 1.61 -0.59
C LEU A 29 -1.06 2.96 0.12
N SER A 30 -0.14 3.85 -0.28
CA SER A 30 -0.06 5.22 0.24
C SER A 30 -1.34 6.00 -0.07
N THR A 31 -1.84 5.88 -1.29
CA THR A 31 -3.09 6.54 -1.71
C THR A 31 -4.29 6.01 -0.91
N ALA A 32 -4.35 4.69 -0.68
CA ALA A 32 -5.38 4.10 0.17
C ALA A 32 -5.34 4.64 1.61
N VAL A 33 -4.15 4.75 2.22
CA VAL A 33 -3.96 5.31 3.57
C VAL A 33 -4.42 6.76 3.64
N GLU A 34 -4.05 7.60 2.69
CA GLU A 34 -4.45 9.01 2.65
C GLU A 34 -5.98 9.15 2.52
N LEU A 35 -6.61 8.35 1.66
CA LEU A 35 -8.06 8.34 1.51
C LEU A 35 -8.76 7.88 2.79
N PHE A 36 -8.28 6.81 3.45
CA PHE A 36 -8.84 6.36 4.71
C PHE A 36 -8.70 7.40 5.83
N ARG A 37 -7.55 8.08 5.93
CA ARG A 37 -7.35 9.20 6.87
C ARG A 37 -8.27 10.37 6.56
N ALA A 38 -8.41 10.75 5.29
CA ALA A 38 -9.29 11.85 4.89
C ALA A 38 -10.78 11.58 5.20
N MET A 39 -11.17 10.30 5.24
CA MET A 39 -12.52 9.86 5.60
C MET A 39 -12.68 9.51 7.09
N ASP A 40 -11.66 9.72 7.93
CA ASP A 40 -11.60 9.29 9.34
C ASP A 40 -11.95 7.79 9.55
N MET A 41 -11.67 6.96 8.53
CA MET A 41 -11.99 5.54 8.54
C MET A 41 -10.91 4.73 9.25
N THR A 42 -11.01 4.68 10.58
CA THR A 42 -10.05 4.02 11.46
C THR A 42 -10.07 2.49 11.39
N PHE A 43 -11.13 1.88 10.84
CA PHE A 43 -11.24 0.42 10.75
C PHE A 43 -10.26 -0.18 9.71
N TRP A 44 -10.13 0.46 8.54
CA TRP A 44 -9.30 -0.03 7.43
C TRP A 44 -7.91 0.59 7.38
N LEU A 45 -7.72 1.73 8.07
CA LEU A 45 -6.44 2.44 8.13
C LEU A 45 -5.28 1.55 8.64
N PRO A 46 -5.40 0.78 9.74
CA PRO A 46 -4.32 -0.06 10.23
C PRO A 46 -3.92 -1.16 9.23
N GLN A 47 -4.91 -1.69 8.50
CA GLN A 47 -4.67 -2.71 7.47
C GLN A 47 -3.89 -2.13 6.28
N ALA A 48 -4.24 -0.92 5.85
CA ALA A 48 -3.54 -0.24 4.75
C ALA A 48 -2.10 0.14 5.15
N GLU A 49 -1.90 0.63 6.39
CA GLU A 49 -0.57 0.95 6.92
C GLU A 49 0.31 -0.31 7.07
N ALA A 50 -0.26 -1.43 7.53
CA ALA A 50 0.47 -2.71 7.62
C ALA A 50 0.86 -3.25 6.24
N ALA A 51 -0.01 -3.12 5.24
CA ALA A 51 0.33 -3.49 3.86
C ALA A 51 1.45 -2.59 3.31
N LEU A 52 1.38 -1.28 3.56
CA LEU A 52 2.40 -0.32 3.12
C LEU A 52 3.78 -0.64 3.73
N ALA A 53 3.82 -0.97 5.01
CA ALA A 53 5.04 -1.36 5.71
C ALA A 53 5.68 -2.64 5.14
N GLN A 54 4.87 -3.61 4.70
CA GLN A 54 5.37 -4.83 4.04
C GLN A 54 6.03 -4.53 2.68
N GLY A 55 5.54 -3.52 1.95
CA GLY A 55 6.13 -3.07 0.70
C GLY A 55 7.46 -2.33 0.85
N ASP A 56 7.72 -1.74 2.01
CA ASP A 56 8.98 -1.05 2.30
C ASP A 56 10.09 -2.04 2.70
N GLY A 57 9.74 -3.10 3.43
CA GLY A 57 10.70 -4.04 4.02
C GLY A 57 11.49 -4.91 3.02
N SER A 58 10.99 -5.13 1.81
CA SER A 58 11.68 -5.98 0.80
C SER A 58 12.52 -5.21 -0.23
N GLY A 59 12.62 -3.88 -0.13
CA GLY A 59 13.34 -3.03 -1.10
C GLY A 59 14.82 -2.82 -0.82
N SER A 60 15.33 -3.37 0.30
CA SER A 60 16.73 -3.18 0.72
C SER A 60 17.68 -4.33 0.36
N LEU A 61 17.22 -5.40 -0.31
CA LEU A 61 18.07 -6.55 -0.64
C LEU A 61 18.46 -6.68 -2.13
N GLU A 62 18.49 -5.60 -2.93
CA GLU A 62 19.02 -5.64 -4.31
C GLU A 62 19.77 -4.36 -4.72
N ARG A 63 20.59 -3.78 -3.83
CA ARG A 63 21.62 -2.79 -4.20
C ARG A 63 22.98 -3.25 -3.71
N GLY A 64 23.60 -4.17 -4.45
CA GLY A 64 24.92 -4.69 -4.12
C GLY A 64 25.47 -5.68 -5.15
N SER A 65 25.47 -5.30 -6.43
CA SER A 65 26.27 -5.98 -7.45
C SER A 65 26.84 -4.94 -8.42
N SER A 66 28.03 -4.44 -8.12
CA SER A 66 28.97 -3.85 -9.08
C SER A 66 30.37 -4.11 -8.58
#